data_AF-A0A494XXI6-F1
#
_entry.id   AF-A0A494XXI6-F1
#
_cell.length_a   1.000
_cell.length_b   1.000
_cell.length_c   1.000
_cell.angle_alpha   90.00
_cell.angle_beta   90.00
_cell.angle_gamma   90.00
#
_symmetry.space_group_name_H-M   'P 1'
#
loop_
_entity.id
_entity.type
_entity.pdbx_description
1 polymer ?
#
loop_
_entity_poly.entity_id
_entity_poly.type
_entity_poly.pdbx_seq_one_letter_code
_entity_poly.pdbx_strand_id
1 'polypeptide(L)'
;MQRYFVPPALMGQQSVMLEGDDARHAAAVMRSKPGDCFIACDGCGRDVLAKITSIDKETVKADIIETLSRRAEMAWKVTVAQSLPKGDKLETVIQKGAEAGAAAFRPFLSHRTVVQYDERKEAKRIDRWRKIAKEAAEQSHRSIIPSIEAVATWKAMLALFAEYELVLFCYEEEGRSGGGLKDILSGFKASLPDSAEPRILIVVGPEGGFTQQEADQAASSGAKLVGLGTRILRTETAALYALACLAYESGELGGI
;
A
#
# COMPACT_ATOMS: atom_id res chain seq x y z
N MET A 1 -4.45 7.35 20.99
CA MET A 1 -5.13 8.56 20.48
C MET A 1 -5.66 8.25 19.10
N GLN A 2 -6.90 8.64 18.78
CA GLN A 2 -7.54 8.29 17.51
C GLN A 2 -6.92 9.06 16.33
N ARG A 3 -6.78 8.42 15.16
CA ARG A 3 -6.41 9.07 13.89
C ARG A 3 -7.60 9.13 12.95
N TYR A 4 -7.69 10.20 12.17
CA TYR A 4 -8.66 10.37 11.11
C TYR A 4 -7.97 10.90 9.85
N PHE A 5 -8.21 10.29 8.70
CA PHE A 5 -7.80 10.87 7.43
C PHE A 5 -8.78 11.94 6.99
N VAL A 6 -8.29 13.17 6.86
CA VAL A 6 -9.08 14.35 6.54
C VAL A 6 -8.67 14.86 5.16
N PRO A 7 -9.61 15.09 4.24
CA PRO A 7 -9.30 15.72 2.95
C PRO A 7 -8.53 17.03 3.15
N PRO A 8 -7.52 17.35 2.32
CA PRO A 8 -6.74 18.59 2.44
C PRO A 8 -7.61 19.86 2.50
N ALA A 9 -8.75 19.87 1.82
CA ALA A 9 -9.71 20.98 1.85
C ALA A 9 -10.31 21.26 3.24
N LEU A 10 -10.33 20.24 4.11
CA LEU A 10 -10.85 20.31 5.48
C LEU A 10 -9.74 20.42 6.54
N MET A 11 -8.47 20.47 6.11
CA MET A 11 -7.31 20.65 6.98
C MET A 11 -6.56 21.94 6.61
N GLY A 12 -6.89 23.03 7.31
CA GLY A 12 -6.22 24.31 7.16
C GLY A 12 -4.86 24.38 7.85
N GLN A 13 -4.33 25.59 7.98
CA GLN A 13 -3.09 25.82 8.73
C GLN A 13 -3.31 25.79 10.25
N GLN A 14 -4.46 26.28 10.72
CA GLN A 14 -4.75 26.45 12.15
C GLN A 14 -5.92 25.60 12.66
N SER A 15 -6.73 25.03 11.77
CA SER A 15 -7.93 24.28 12.15
C SER A 15 -8.15 23.10 11.23
N VAL A 16 -8.86 22.10 11.74
CA VAL A 16 -9.28 20.91 11.00
C VAL A 16 -10.75 20.61 11.30
N MET A 17 -11.45 20.07 10.31
CA MET A 17 -12.84 19.67 10.42
C MET A 17 -13.02 18.21 10.01
N LEU A 18 -13.72 17.43 10.85
CA LEU A 18 -14.23 16.12 10.47
C LEU A 18 -15.67 16.28 10.00
N GLU A 19 -16.05 15.53 8.97
CA GLU A 19 -17.40 15.46 8.43
C GLU A 19 -17.83 14.00 8.23
N GLY A 20 -19.12 13.78 8.00
CA GLY A 20 -19.65 12.48 7.59
C GLY A 20 -19.36 11.36 8.60
N ASP A 21 -18.79 10.26 8.11
CA ASP A 21 -18.56 9.06 8.92
C ASP A 21 -17.50 9.29 10.00
N ASP A 22 -16.47 10.09 9.74
CA ASP A 22 -15.41 10.37 10.71
C ASP A 22 -15.92 11.25 11.86
N ALA A 23 -16.79 12.22 11.57
CA ALA A 23 -17.48 13.02 12.59
C ALA A 23 -18.42 12.17 13.46
N ARG A 24 -19.20 11.28 12.83
CA ARG A 24 -20.08 10.34 13.56
C ARG A 24 -19.27 9.37 14.41
N HIS A 25 -18.16 8.86 13.90
CA HIS A 25 -17.26 7.99 14.65
C HIS A 25 -16.72 8.71 15.90
N ALA A 26 -16.24 9.95 15.76
CA ALA A 26 -15.76 10.75 16.88
C ALA A 26 -16.87 11.02 17.93
N ALA A 27 -18.06 11.45 17.49
CA ALA A 27 -19.13 11.87 18.39
C ALA A 27 -19.88 10.68 19.03
N ALA A 28 -20.22 9.65 18.25
CA ALA A 28 -21.09 8.56 18.72
C ALA A 28 -20.32 7.34 19.22
N VAL A 29 -19.23 6.97 18.56
CA VAL A 29 -18.43 5.78 18.91
C VAL A 29 -17.39 6.13 19.95
N MET A 30 -16.55 7.12 19.67
CA MET A 30 -15.50 7.56 20.59
C MET A 30 -16.04 8.43 21.73
N ARG A 31 -17.27 8.97 21.58
CA ARG A 31 -17.95 9.84 22.55
C ARG A 31 -17.08 11.03 22.97
N SER A 32 -16.33 11.57 22.02
CA SER A 32 -15.43 12.69 22.23
C SER A 32 -16.19 13.94 22.68
N LYS A 33 -15.49 14.85 23.33
CA LYS A 33 -16.00 16.12 23.86
C LYS A 33 -15.07 17.28 23.49
N PRO A 34 -15.56 18.53 23.51
CA PRO A 34 -14.68 19.69 23.46
C PRO A 34 -13.57 19.60 24.50
N GLY A 35 -12.33 19.80 24.07
CA GLY A 35 -11.13 19.62 24.87
C GLY A 35 -10.36 18.32 24.59
N ASP A 36 -11.01 17.29 24.06
CA ASP A 36 -10.35 16.05 23.67
C ASP A 36 -9.47 16.26 22.42
N CYS A 37 -8.46 15.42 22.26
CA CYS A 37 -7.52 15.51 21.14
C CYS A 37 -7.59 14.28 20.23
N PHE A 38 -7.38 14.51 18.94
CA PHE A 38 -7.19 13.47 17.93
C PHE A 38 -6.05 13.88 16.98
N ILE A 39 -5.58 12.93 16.19
CA ILE A 39 -4.60 13.19 15.13
C ILE A 39 -5.36 13.24 13.82
N ALA A 40 -5.19 14.32 13.07
CA ALA A 40 -5.69 14.43 11.72
C ALA A 40 -4.53 14.21 10.74
N CYS A 41 -4.72 13.30 9.79
CA CYS A 41 -3.75 13.02 8.72
C CYS A 41 -4.34 13.52 7.39
N ASP A 42 -3.59 14.26 6.58
CA ASP A 42 -4.07 14.72 5.26
C ASP A 42 -4.00 13.64 4.16
N GLY A 43 -3.48 12.46 4.51
CA GLY A 43 -3.24 11.36 3.58
C GLY A 43 -2.06 11.59 2.63
N CYS A 44 -1.38 12.72 2.74
CA CYS A 44 -0.25 13.17 1.93
C CYS A 44 1.04 13.32 2.78
N GLY A 45 1.03 12.86 4.03
CA GLY A 45 2.19 12.87 4.92
C GLY A 45 2.26 14.06 5.89
N ARG A 46 1.21 14.87 6.01
CA ARG A 46 1.05 15.88 7.07
C ARG A 46 0.09 15.36 8.14
N ASP A 47 0.65 15.14 9.32
CA ASP A 47 -0.11 14.75 10.50
C ASP A 47 -0.11 15.90 11.52
N VAL A 48 -1.27 16.19 12.09
CA VAL A 48 -1.42 17.26 13.08
C VAL A 48 -2.16 16.76 14.32
N LEU A 49 -1.71 17.20 15.49
CA LEU A 49 -2.47 17.07 16.73
C LEU A 49 -3.52 18.16 16.78
N ALA A 50 -4.78 17.77 16.84
CA ALA A 50 -5.92 18.68 16.86
C ALA A 50 -6.74 18.51 18.13
N LYS A 51 -7.16 19.64 18.72
CA LYS A 51 -8.02 19.67 19.91
C LYS A 51 -9.42 20.13 19.54
N ILE A 52 -10.40 19.32 19.90
CA ILE A 52 -11.81 19.55 19.58
C ILE A 52 -12.27 20.83 20.28
N THR A 53 -12.83 21.74 19.48
CA THR A 53 -13.43 23.00 19.94
C THR A 53 -14.94 22.89 20.00
N SER A 54 -15.57 22.23 19.03
CA SER A 54 -17.02 21.98 19.02
C SER A 54 -17.37 20.67 18.33
N ILE A 55 -18.50 20.09 18.75
CA ILE A 55 -19.10 18.91 18.14
C ILE A 55 -20.56 19.25 17.84
N ASP A 56 -20.91 19.17 16.57
CA ASP A 56 -22.27 19.32 16.07
C ASP A 56 -22.79 17.96 15.56
N LYS A 57 -24.02 17.92 15.03
CA LYS A 57 -24.66 16.67 14.59
C LYS A 57 -23.92 15.95 13.47
N GLU A 58 -23.25 16.68 12.58
CA GLU A 58 -22.58 16.14 11.38
C GLU A 58 -21.12 16.55 11.25
N THR A 59 -20.62 17.43 12.12
CA THR A 59 -19.28 18.01 12.01
C THR A 59 -18.59 18.08 13.36
N VAL A 60 -17.28 17.86 13.37
CA VAL A 60 -16.40 18.10 14.52
C VAL A 60 -15.36 19.12 14.11
N LYS A 61 -15.26 20.22 14.84
CA LYS A 61 -14.25 21.28 14.62
C LYS A 61 -13.15 21.16 15.66
N ALA A 62 -11.91 21.38 15.23
CA ALA A 62 -10.76 21.34 16.10
C ALA A 62 -9.68 22.34 15.67
N ASP A 63 -8.95 22.86 16.66
CA ASP A 63 -7.78 23.72 16.45
C ASP A 63 -6.53 22.85 16.38
N ILE A 64 -5.64 23.16 15.44
CA ILE A 64 -4.34 22.50 15.29
C ILE A 64 -3.41 23.04 16.37
N ILE A 65 -2.93 22.13 17.23
CA ILE A 65 -2.00 22.44 18.32
C ILE A 65 -0.55 22.28 17.84
N GLU A 66 -0.29 21.21 17.08
CA GLU A 66 1.06 20.79 16.73
C GLU A 66 1.06 20.08 15.36
N THR A 67 2.11 20.29 14.57
CA THR A 67 2.40 19.44 13.40
C THR A 67 3.37 18.35 13.82
N LEU A 68 2.99 17.10 13.61
CA LEU A 68 3.77 15.93 14.02
C LEU A 68 4.88 15.66 13.00
N SER A 69 6.10 15.45 13.48
CA SER A 69 7.29 15.23 12.64
C SER A 69 7.52 13.76 12.26
N ARG A 70 6.88 12.81 12.94
CA ARG A 70 7.10 11.38 12.73
C ARG A 70 6.23 10.85 11.60
N ARG A 71 6.87 10.37 10.52
CA ARG A 71 6.24 9.62 9.45
C ARG A 71 6.41 8.12 9.71
N ALA A 72 5.31 7.38 9.71
CA ALA A 72 5.32 5.92 9.81
C ALA A 72 5.28 5.32 8.41
N GLU A 73 6.25 5.68 7.56
CA GLU A 73 6.28 5.29 6.15
C GLU A 73 7.65 4.70 5.80
N MET A 74 7.63 3.63 5.00
CA MET A 74 8.83 3.04 4.41
C MET A 74 9.51 4.07 3.50
N ALA A 75 10.84 4.21 3.63
CA ALA A 75 11.61 5.10 2.74
C ALA A 75 11.51 4.66 1.27
N TRP A 76 11.49 3.34 1.04
CA TRP A 76 11.29 2.76 -0.29
C TRP A 76 9.80 2.74 -0.64
N LYS A 77 9.44 3.33 -1.79
CA LYS A 77 8.05 3.46 -2.25
C LYS A 77 7.64 2.19 -2.98
N VAL A 78 7.15 1.21 -2.21
CA VAL A 78 6.80 -0.11 -2.75
C VAL A 78 5.36 -0.12 -3.28
N THR A 79 5.19 -0.44 -4.56
CA THR A 79 3.88 -0.79 -5.16
C THR A 79 3.74 -2.31 -5.24
N VAL A 80 2.61 -2.83 -4.78
CA VAL A 80 2.25 -4.24 -4.95
C VAL A 80 1.32 -4.39 -6.14
N ALA A 81 1.86 -4.88 -7.26
CA ALA A 81 1.06 -5.33 -8.39
C ALA A 81 0.61 -6.77 -8.17
N GLN A 82 -0.71 -6.94 -8.02
CA GLN A 82 -1.32 -8.23 -7.68
C GLN A 82 -2.25 -8.66 -8.82
N SER A 83 -1.93 -9.78 -9.47
CA SER A 83 -2.87 -10.38 -10.42
C SER A 83 -4.12 -10.80 -9.66
N LEU A 84 -5.31 -10.47 -10.19
CA LEU A 84 -6.58 -10.68 -9.49
C LEU A 84 -6.73 -12.14 -9.00
N PRO A 85 -6.69 -12.38 -7.67
CA PRO A 85 -6.84 -13.71 -7.09
C PRO A 85 -8.33 -14.03 -6.87
N LYS A 86 -8.66 -15.30 -6.62
CA LYS A 86 -10.05 -15.70 -6.31
C LYS A 86 -10.50 -15.14 -4.95
N GLY A 87 -11.80 -14.89 -4.85
CA GLY A 87 -12.45 -14.53 -3.59
C GLY A 87 -12.01 -13.16 -3.06
N ASP A 88 -11.79 -13.10 -1.76
CA ASP A 88 -11.43 -11.91 -0.98
C ASP A 88 -9.91 -11.76 -0.76
N LYS A 89 -9.08 -12.61 -1.37
CA LYS A 89 -7.61 -12.61 -1.14
C LYS A 89 -6.93 -11.28 -1.45
N LEU A 90 -7.41 -10.54 -2.45
CA LEU A 90 -6.87 -9.21 -2.75
C LEU A 90 -7.15 -8.22 -1.62
N GLU A 91 -8.29 -8.36 -0.93
CA GLU A 91 -8.61 -7.55 0.24
C GLU A 91 -7.62 -7.81 1.38
N THR A 92 -7.23 -9.08 1.60
CA THR A 92 -6.15 -9.44 2.53
C THR A 92 -4.82 -8.81 2.12
N VAL A 93 -4.45 -8.86 0.83
CA VAL A 93 -3.21 -8.24 0.34
C VAL A 93 -3.23 -6.73 0.56
N ILE A 94 -4.35 -6.07 0.31
CA ILE A 94 -4.49 -4.62 0.52
C ILE A 94 -4.41 -4.28 2.00
N GLN A 95 -5.20 -4.95 2.84
CA GLN A 95 -5.23 -4.70 4.28
C GLN A 95 -3.84 -4.90 4.89
N LYS A 96 -3.24 -6.07 4.67
CA LYS A 96 -1.95 -6.45 5.27
C LYS A 96 -0.77 -5.76 4.61
N GLY A 97 -0.85 -5.46 3.33
CA GLY A 97 0.18 -4.68 2.66
C GLY A 97 0.16 -3.22 3.12
N ALA A 98 -1.03 -2.66 3.41
CA ALA A 98 -1.14 -1.31 3.95
C ALA A 98 -0.52 -1.25 5.34
N GLU A 99 -0.80 -2.24 6.20
CA GLU A 99 -0.14 -2.41 7.51
C GLU A 99 1.38 -2.52 7.39
N ALA A 100 1.87 -3.20 6.34
CA ALA A 100 3.30 -3.45 6.10
C ALA A 100 4.00 -2.37 5.24
N GLY A 101 3.40 -1.19 5.08
CA GLY A 101 4.07 -0.03 4.49
C GLY A 101 4.02 0.07 2.95
N ALA A 102 3.19 -0.72 2.25
CA ALA A 102 3.02 -0.56 0.80
C ALA A 102 2.50 0.85 0.47
N ALA A 103 3.08 1.51 -0.53
CA ALA A 103 2.67 2.83 -0.98
C ALA A 103 1.47 2.79 -1.94
N ALA A 104 1.33 1.71 -2.71
CA ALA A 104 0.25 1.55 -3.68
C ALA A 104 -0.06 0.08 -3.97
N PHE A 105 -1.28 -0.17 -4.46
CA PHE A 105 -1.73 -1.47 -4.96
C PHE A 105 -2.22 -1.34 -6.39
N ARG A 106 -1.70 -2.21 -7.27
CA ARG A 106 -2.07 -2.25 -8.69
C ARG A 106 -2.64 -3.62 -9.05
N PRO A 107 -3.97 -3.79 -9.00
CA PRO A 107 -4.58 -5.02 -9.49
C PRO A 107 -4.36 -5.16 -11.00
N PHE A 108 -4.16 -6.39 -11.49
CA PHE A 108 -4.03 -6.62 -12.94
C PHE A 108 -4.56 -7.98 -13.38
N LEU A 109 -4.71 -8.15 -14.69
CA LEU A 109 -5.08 -9.41 -15.33
C LEU A 109 -3.85 -10.07 -15.94
N SER A 110 -3.57 -11.31 -15.53
CA SER A 110 -2.55 -12.18 -16.12
C SER A 110 -3.21 -13.32 -16.92
N HIS A 111 -2.41 -14.09 -17.65
CA HIS A 111 -2.89 -15.18 -18.49
C HIS A 111 -3.67 -16.24 -17.70
N ARG A 112 -3.23 -16.55 -16.48
CA ARG A 112 -3.85 -17.57 -15.61
C ARG A 112 -4.83 -16.97 -14.60
N THR A 113 -5.27 -15.72 -14.79
CA THR A 113 -6.35 -15.14 -13.99
C THR A 113 -7.67 -15.84 -14.34
N VAL A 114 -8.27 -16.46 -13.32
CA VAL A 114 -9.50 -17.25 -13.44
C VAL A 114 -10.75 -16.50 -12.95
N VAL A 115 -10.56 -15.32 -12.36
CA VAL A 115 -11.67 -14.46 -11.94
C VAL A 115 -12.30 -13.83 -13.18
N GLN A 116 -13.62 -13.97 -13.29
CA GLN A 116 -14.39 -13.20 -14.26
C GLN A 116 -14.38 -11.73 -13.83
N TYR A 117 -13.56 -10.95 -14.52
CA TYR A 117 -13.49 -9.51 -14.38
C TYR A 117 -14.65 -8.88 -15.15
N ASP A 118 -15.35 -7.95 -14.49
CA ASP A 118 -16.50 -7.22 -15.01
C ASP A 118 -16.22 -5.74 -14.82
N GLU A 119 -15.82 -5.07 -15.90
CA GLU A 119 -15.47 -3.64 -15.94
C GLU A 119 -16.58 -2.78 -15.34
N ARG A 120 -17.85 -3.17 -15.50
CA ARG A 120 -19.00 -2.41 -14.97
C ARG A 120 -19.04 -2.38 -13.45
N LYS A 121 -18.36 -3.34 -12.78
CA LYS A 121 -18.27 -3.44 -11.32
C LYS A 121 -16.93 -2.94 -10.78
N GLU A 122 -16.02 -2.50 -11.64
CA GLU A 122 -14.67 -2.10 -11.24
C GLU A 122 -14.70 -0.93 -10.25
N ALA A 123 -15.42 0.15 -10.57
CA ALA A 123 -15.51 1.32 -9.70
C ALA A 123 -15.93 0.95 -8.26
N LYS A 124 -16.97 0.13 -8.13
CA LYS A 124 -17.47 -0.35 -6.83
C LYS A 124 -16.43 -1.22 -6.09
N ARG A 125 -15.64 -2.02 -6.80
CA ARG A 125 -14.56 -2.82 -6.19
C ARG A 125 -13.44 -1.92 -5.70
N ILE A 126 -13.00 -0.97 -6.54
CA ILE A 126 -11.96 -0.01 -6.18
C ILE A 126 -12.38 0.82 -4.96
N ASP A 127 -13.63 1.28 -4.88
CA ASP A 127 -14.12 2.03 -3.72
C ASP A 127 -14.09 1.19 -2.43
N ARG A 128 -14.46 -0.09 -2.51
CA ARG A 128 -14.33 -1.03 -1.38
C ARG A 128 -12.87 -1.21 -0.97
N TRP A 129 -11.97 -1.39 -1.94
CA TRP A 129 -10.54 -1.55 -1.69
C TRP A 129 -9.90 -0.31 -1.08
N ARG A 130 -10.28 0.89 -1.54
CA ARG A 130 -9.85 2.16 -0.95
C ARG A 130 -10.29 2.29 0.50
N LYS A 131 -11.52 1.86 0.83
CA LYS A 131 -12.00 1.83 2.21
C LYS A 131 -11.15 0.91 3.09
N ILE A 132 -10.84 -0.30 2.61
CA ILE A 132 -9.98 -1.26 3.33
C ILE A 132 -8.57 -0.68 3.54
N ALA A 133 -8.00 -0.03 2.51
CA ALA A 133 -6.70 0.62 2.62
C ALA A 133 -6.70 1.79 3.62
N LYS A 134 -7.75 2.63 3.63
CA LYS A 134 -7.95 3.71 4.61
C LYS A 134 -8.01 3.15 6.03
N GLU A 135 -8.88 2.18 6.28
CA GLU A 135 -9.05 1.58 7.61
C GLU A 135 -7.76 0.92 8.12
N ALA A 136 -7.03 0.22 7.24
CA ALA A 136 -5.74 -0.37 7.59
C ALA A 136 -4.67 0.69 7.88
N ALA A 137 -4.62 1.78 7.10
CA ALA A 137 -3.70 2.90 7.35
C ALA A 137 -4.02 3.61 8.69
N GLU A 138 -5.30 3.77 9.05
CA GLU A 138 -5.71 4.34 10.33
C GLU A 138 -5.26 3.46 11.50
N GLN A 139 -5.50 2.14 11.38
CA GLN A 139 -5.15 1.16 12.42
C GLN A 139 -3.64 1.03 12.60
N SER A 140 -2.87 1.06 11.50
CA SER A 140 -1.41 0.98 11.52
C SER A 140 -0.71 2.31 11.78
N HIS A 141 -1.48 3.37 12.06
CA HIS A 141 -0.98 4.72 12.33
C HIS A 141 -0.12 5.33 11.21
N ARG A 142 -0.43 5.00 9.97
CA ARG A 142 0.21 5.59 8.79
C ARG A 142 -0.22 7.03 8.57
N SER A 143 0.64 7.78 7.89
CA SER A 143 0.40 9.16 7.49
C SER A 143 -0.14 9.25 6.06
N ILE A 144 -0.03 8.16 5.30
CA ILE A 144 -0.46 8.07 3.90
C ILE A 144 -1.48 6.94 3.76
N ILE A 145 -2.52 7.16 2.94
CA ILE A 145 -3.40 6.09 2.47
C ILE A 145 -2.80 5.52 1.19
N PRO A 146 -2.51 4.21 1.10
CA PRO A 146 -2.01 3.62 -0.12
C PRO A 146 -2.97 3.81 -1.29
N SER A 147 -2.45 4.20 -2.46
CA SER A 147 -3.30 4.35 -3.64
C SER A 147 -3.79 2.98 -4.13
N ILE A 148 -5.04 2.93 -4.61
CA ILE A 148 -5.59 1.77 -5.31
C ILE A 148 -5.77 2.18 -6.77
N GLU A 149 -4.98 1.56 -7.63
CA GLU A 149 -4.96 1.83 -9.07
C GLU A 149 -6.08 1.05 -9.80
N ALA A 150 -6.41 1.51 -11.01
CA ALA A 150 -7.33 0.77 -11.88
C ALA A 150 -6.75 -0.59 -12.29
N VAL A 151 -7.63 -1.56 -12.62
CA VAL A 151 -7.18 -2.90 -13.01
C VAL A 151 -6.47 -2.79 -14.36
N ALA A 152 -5.18 -3.15 -14.38
CA ALA A 152 -4.37 -3.09 -15.59
C ALA A 152 -4.47 -4.38 -16.41
N THR A 153 -4.34 -4.26 -17.73
CA THR A 153 -4.04 -5.41 -18.60
C THR A 153 -2.56 -5.79 -18.46
N TRP A 154 -2.19 -7.02 -18.80
CA TRP A 154 -0.79 -7.44 -18.83
C TRP A 154 0.11 -6.54 -19.70
N LYS A 155 -0.39 -6.11 -20.87
CA LYS A 155 0.34 -5.18 -21.74
C LYS A 155 0.57 -3.83 -21.07
N ALA A 156 -0.44 -3.29 -20.39
CA ALA A 156 -0.31 -2.03 -19.66
C ALA A 156 0.66 -2.18 -18.47
N MET A 157 0.65 -3.32 -17.78
CA MET A 157 1.61 -3.63 -16.71
C MET A 157 3.06 -3.57 -17.19
N LEU A 158 3.38 -4.22 -18.31
CA LEU A 158 4.75 -4.22 -18.85
C LEU A 158 5.23 -2.80 -19.21
N ALA A 159 4.35 -1.97 -19.75
CA ALA A 159 4.69 -0.59 -20.09
C ALA A 159 5.08 0.27 -18.86
N LEU A 160 4.52 -0.05 -17.69
CA LEU A 160 4.78 0.69 -16.45
C LEU A 160 6.12 0.31 -15.80
N PHE A 161 6.77 -0.79 -16.19
CA PHE A 161 7.99 -1.26 -15.53
C PHE A 161 9.13 -0.22 -15.59
N ALA A 162 9.19 0.55 -16.68
CA ALA A 162 10.18 1.61 -16.85
C ALA A 162 10.00 2.80 -15.87
N GLU A 163 8.85 2.89 -15.19
CA GLU A 163 8.61 3.91 -14.16
C GLU A 163 9.17 3.52 -12.78
N TYR A 164 9.70 2.31 -12.62
CA TYR A 164 10.22 1.83 -11.34
C TYR A 164 11.72 1.60 -11.44
N GLU A 165 12.46 2.01 -10.41
CA GLU A 165 13.91 1.78 -10.33
C GLU A 165 14.22 0.29 -10.11
N LEU A 166 13.29 -0.48 -9.56
CA LEU A 166 13.37 -1.94 -9.44
C LEU A 166 12.00 -2.59 -9.63
N VAL A 167 11.94 -3.60 -10.50
CA VAL A 167 10.76 -4.46 -10.64
C VAL A 167 11.13 -5.89 -10.24
N LEU A 168 10.49 -6.39 -9.18
CA LEU A 168 10.62 -7.74 -8.67
C LEU A 168 9.45 -8.57 -9.16
N PHE A 169 9.72 -9.51 -10.07
CA PHE A 169 8.72 -10.41 -10.59
C PHE A 169 8.79 -11.75 -9.86
N CYS A 170 7.86 -11.99 -8.94
CA CYS A 170 7.85 -13.16 -8.08
C CYS A 170 7.47 -14.42 -8.88
N TYR A 171 8.46 -15.24 -9.20
CA TYR A 171 8.31 -16.39 -10.08
C TYR A 171 8.87 -17.66 -9.42
N GLU A 172 8.01 -18.67 -9.27
CA GLU A 172 8.31 -19.86 -8.47
C GLU A 172 9.42 -20.76 -9.05
N GLU A 173 9.58 -20.80 -10.38
CA GLU A 173 10.62 -21.61 -11.02
C GLU A 173 12.03 -21.03 -10.81
N GLU A 174 12.13 -19.71 -10.58
CA GLU A 174 13.42 -19.06 -10.28
C GLU A 174 13.95 -19.46 -8.90
N GLY A 175 13.05 -19.63 -7.92
CA GLY A 175 13.41 -20.11 -6.58
C GLY A 175 14.00 -21.52 -6.56
N ARG A 176 13.78 -22.31 -7.62
CA ARG A 176 14.40 -23.63 -7.82
C ARG A 176 15.77 -23.54 -8.49
N SER A 177 16.05 -22.46 -9.21
CA SER A 177 17.26 -22.23 -10.00
C SER A 177 18.35 -21.44 -9.26
N GLY A 178 18.04 -20.94 -8.05
CA GLY A 178 19.01 -20.29 -7.16
C GLY A 178 19.01 -18.76 -7.21
N GLY A 179 18.18 -18.13 -8.05
CA GLY A 179 17.96 -16.69 -8.10
C GLY A 179 17.21 -16.19 -6.85
N GLY A 180 17.97 -15.79 -5.83
CA GLY A 180 17.44 -15.36 -4.54
C GLY A 180 17.24 -13.84 -4.44
N LEU A 181 16.20 -13.43 -3.70
CA LEU A 181 15.88 -12.03 -3.43
C LEU A 181 17.05 -11.27 -2.75
N LYS A 182 17.85 -11.94 -1.93
CA LYS A 182 18.93 -11.33 -1.13
C LYS A 182 19.99 -10.61 -1.95
N ASP A 183 20.53 -11.26 -2.98
CA ASP A 183 21.65 -10.70 -3.76
C ASP A 183 21.17 -9.53 -4.63
N ILE A 184 19.95 -9.63 -5.15
CA ILE A 184 19.31 -8.54 -5.91
C ILE A 184 19.09 -7.32 -5.02
N LEU A 185 18.51 -7.52 -3.84
CA LEU A 185 18.19 -6.42 -2.93
C LEU A 185 19.44 -5.75 -2.35
N SER A 186 20.44 -6.54 -1.92
CA SER A 186 21.70 -6.00 -1.41
C SER A 186 22.48 -5.23 -2.48
N GLY A 187 22.55 -5.76 -3.71
CA GLY A 187 23.17 -5.05 -4.84
C GLY A 187 22.43 -3.77 -5.20
N PHE A 188 21.09 -3.81 -5.21
CA PHE A 188 20.26 -2.64 -5.46
C PHE A 188 20.47 -1.57 -4.38
N LYS A 189 20.40 -1.93 -3.10
CA LYS A 189 20.64 -1.01 -1.98
C LYS A 189 22.03 -0.37 -2.07
N ALA A 190 23.07 -1.15 -2.33
CA ALA A 190 24.44 -0.64 -2.45
C ALA A 190 24.63 0.33 -3.63
N SER A 191 23.75 0.29 -4.63
CA SER A 191 23.78 1.21 -5.78
C SER A 191 23.06 2.54 -5.51
N LEU A 192 22.30 2.64 -4.43
CA LEU A 192 21.52 3.83 -4.09
C LEU A 192 22.27 4.71 -3.06
N PRO A 193 22.09 6.03 -3.12
CA PRO A 193 22.51 6.90 -2.02
C PRO A 193 21.64 6.67 -0.78
N ASP A 194 22.19 6.92 0.41
CA ASP A 194 21.50 6.67 1.70
C ASP A 194 20.15 7.39 1.86
N SER A 195 19.95 8.51 1.16
CA SER A 195 18.71 9.31 1.19
C SER A 195 17.73 8.96 0.06
N ALA A 196 17.98 7.91 -0.71
CA ALA A 196 17.12 7.54 -1.82
C ALA A 196 15.75 7.02 -1.34
N GLU A 197 14.70 7.48 -2.01
CA GLU A 197 13.34 6.95 -1.88
C GLU A 197 12.91 6.26 -3.19
N PRO A 198 13.53 5.13 -3.58
CA PRO A 198 13.27 4.47 -4.85
C PRO A 198 11.83 3.97 -4.94
N ARG A 199 11.28 3.93 -6.15
CA ARG A 199 10.02 3.24 -6.44
C ARG A 199 10.32 1.81 -6.83
N ILE A 200 9.70 0.88 -6.11
CA ILE A 200 9.88 -0.55 -6.33
C ILE A 200 8.53 -1.17 -6.64
N LEU A 201 8.47 -2.00 -7.67
CA LEU A 201 7.28 -2.76 -8.04
C LEU A 201 7.47 -4.23 -7.69
N ILE A 202 6.60 -4.79 -6.84
CA ILE A 202 6.48 -6.24 -6.65
C ILE A 202 5.36 -6.73 -7.57
N VAL A 203 5.62 -7.74 -8.39
CA VAL A 203 4.62 -8.34 -9.29
C VAL A 203 4.34 -9.77 -8.84
N VAL A 204 3.10 -10.04 -8.43
CA VAL A 204 2.65 -11.32 -7.90
C VAL A 204 1.51 -11.89 -8.75
N GLY A 205 1.66 -13.16 -9.12
CA GLY A 205 0.71 -13.88 -9.98
C GLY A 205 -0.54 -14.37 -9.23
N PRO A 206 -1.54 -14.86 -9.96
CA PRO A 206 -2.72 -15.49 -9.37
C PRO A 206 -2.35 -16.89 -8.83
N GLU A 207 -3.32 -17.66 -8.35
CA GLU A 207 -3.08 -19.02 -7.85
C GLU A 207 -2.48 -19.97 -8.90
N GLY A 208 -2.71 -19.72 -10.18
CA GLY A 208 -2.12 -20.49 -11.28
C GLY A 208 -0.67 -20.10 -11.61
N GLY A 209 -0.11 -19.11 -10.92
CA GLY A 209 1.20 -18.55 -11.23
C GLY A 209 1.25 -17.87 -12.60
N PHE A 210 2.46 -17.60 -13.07
CA PHE A 210 2.71 -17.04 -14.40
C PHE A 210 3.07 -18.14 -15.40
N THR A 211 2.81 -17.87 -16.66
CA THR A 211 3.37 -18.67 -17.76
C THR A 211 4.85 -18.33 -17.97
N GLN A 212 5.60 -19.25 -18.59
CA GLN A 212 6.98 -18.96 -19.02
C GLN A 212 7.04 -17.73 -19.94
N GLN A 213 6.07 -17.61 -20.86
CA GLN A 213 5.98 -16.48 -21.77
C GLN A 213 5.83 -15.13 -21.02
N GLU A 214 5.02 -15.08 -19.97
CA GLU A 214 4.90 -13.88 -19.14
C GLU A 214 6.19 -13.57 -18.39
N ALA A 215 6.88 -14.60 -17.86
CA ALA A 215 8.17 -14.42 -17.21
C ALA A 215 9.22 -13.87 -18.20
N ASP A 216 9.30 -14.42 -19.41
CA ASP A 216 10.22 -13.96 -20.46
C ASP A 216 9.91 -12.52 -20.89
N GLN A 217 8.63 -12.17 -21.03
CA GLN A 217 8.19 -10.81 -21.35
C GLN A 217 8.52 -9.82 -20.23
N ALA A 218 8.32 -10.22 -18.97
CA ALA A 218 8.66 -9.41 -17.81
C ALA A 218 10.16 -9.14 -17.73
N ALA A 219 10.98 -10.19 -17.88
CA ALA A 219 12.45 -10.06 -17.91
C ALA A 219 12.93 -9.17 -19.06
N SER A 220 12.36 -9.36 -20.26
CA SER A 220 12.66 -8.52 -21.43
C SER A 220 12.26 -7.05 -21.24
N SER A 221 11.30 -6.78 -20.35
CA SER A 221 10.85 -5.43 -19.97
C SER A 221 11.60 -4.87 -18.76
N GLY A 222 12.68 -5.52 -18.33
CA GLY A 222 13.57 -5.04 -17.26
C GLY A 222 13.28 -5.60 -15.87
N ALA A 223 12.28 -6.48 -15.70
CA ALA A 223 12.02 -7.08 -14.40
C ALA A 223 13.09 -8.09 -13.99
N LYS A 224 13.37 -8.14 -12.69
CA LYS A 224 14.17 -9.19 -12.07
C LYS A 224 13.24 -10.33 -11.68
N LEU A 225 13.38 -11.48 -12.33
CA LEU A 225 12.70 -12.70 -11.91
C LEU A 225 13.30 -13.14 -10.57
N VAL A 226 12.45 -13.39 -9.57
CA VAL A 226 12.90 -13.74 -8.22
C VAL A 226 12.09 -14.86 -7.60
N GLY A 227 12.80 -15.79 -6.96
CA GLY A 227 12.19 -16.74 -6.04
C GLY A 227 12.02 -16.16 -4.64
N LEU A 228 10.94 -16.55 -3.95
CA LEU A 228 10.68 -16.20 -2.55
C LEU A 228 11.02 -17.36 -1.61
N GLY A 229 12.10 -18.07 -1.91
CA GLY A 229 12.53 -19.29 -1.24
C GLY A 229 12.06 -20.58 -1.94
N THR A 230 12.31 -21.72 -1.31
CA THR A 230 12.09 -23.06 -1.90
C THR A 230 10.66 -23.57 -1.75
N ARG A 231 9.83 -22.90 -0.95
CA ARG A 231 8.44 -23.28 -0.70
C ARG A 231 7.51 -22.49 -1.61
N ILE A 232 6.49 -23.16 -2.13
CA ILE A 232 5.41 -22.48 -2.84
C ILE A 232 4.57 -21.72 -1.82
N LEU A 233 4.56 -20.40 -1.94
CA LEU A 233 3.72 -19.52 -1.14
C LEU A 233 2.35 -19.36 -1.80
N ARG A 234 1.31 -19.14 -0.99
CA ARG A 234 0.03 -18.68 -1.54
C ARG A 234 0.19 -17.27 -2.11
N THR A 235 -0.63 -16.93 -3.09
CA THR A 235 -0.59 -15.63 -3.78
C THR A 235 -0.62 -14.45 -2.81
N GLU A 236 -1.53 -14.47 -1.82
CA GLU A 236 -1.65 -13.44 -0.80
C GLU A 236 -0.45 -13.38 0.16
N THR A 237 0.20 -14.53 0.39
CA THR A 237 1.41 -14.61 1.23
C THR A 237 2.63 -14.10 0.48
N ALA A 238 2.77 -14.39 -0.81
CA ALA A 238 3.91 -13.98 -1.62
C ALA A 238 4.09 -12.46 -1.63
N ALA A 239 3.00 -11.71 -1.80
CA ALA A 239 3.02 -10.25 -1.76
C ALA A 239 3.55 -9.71 -0.41
N LEU A 240 2.99 -10.20 0.69
CA LEU A 240 3.38 -9.77 2.05
C LEU A 240 4.81 -10.19 2.39
N TYR A 241 5.23 -11.36 1.93
CA TYR A 241 6.58 -11.88 2.17
C TYR A 241 7.63 -11.02 1.47
N ALA A 242 7.41 -10.68 0.19
CA ALA A 242 8.29 -9.79 -0.55
C ALA A 242 8.33 -8.37 0.06
N LEU A 243 7.17 -7.85 0.47
CA LEU A 243 7.08 -6.53 1.12
C LEU A 243 7.84 -6.49 2.46
N ALA A 244 7.73 -7.53 3.28
CA ALA A 244 8.49 -7.65 4.53
C ALA A 244 10.00 -7.70 4.30
N CYS A 245 10.46 -8.38 3.24
CA CYS A 245 11.87 -8.37 2.86
C CYS A 245 12.35 -6.98 2.43
N LEU A 246 11.53 -6.23 1.69
CA LEU A 246 11.85 -4.84 1.33
C LEU A 246 11.86 -3.92 2.55
N ALA A 247 10.92 -4.08 3.49
CA ALA A 247 10.92 -3.34 4.76
C ALA A 247 12.18 -3.62 5.60
N TYR A 248 12.62 -4.88 5.62
CA TYR A 248 13.88 -5.26 6.25
C TYR A 248 15.08 -4.60 5.57
N GLU A 249 15.16 -4.71 4.24
CA GLU A 249 16.30 -4.21 3.50
C GLU A 249 16.38 -2.68 3.48
N SER A 250 15.23 -2.00 3.41
CA SER A 250 15.14 -0.53 3.48
C SER A 250 15.57 0.04 4.84
N GLY A 251 15.71 -0.82 5.86
CA GLY A 251 16.10 -0.44 7.22
C GLY A 251 14.93 -0.09 8.13
N GLU A 252 13.69 -0.12 7.65
CA GLU A 252 12.49 0.19 8.45
C GLU A 252 12.38 -0.73 9.67
N LEU A 253 12.70 -2.02 9.51
CA LEU A 253 12.68 -3.00 10.60
C LEU A 253 13.93 -2.97 11.49
N GLY A 254 14.90 -2.11 11.20
CA GLY A 254 16.14 -1.94 11.98
C GLY A 254 15.97 -1.18 13.29
N GLY A 255 14.79 -0.60 13.53
CA GLY A 255 14.53 0.32 14.63
C GLY A 255 14.96 1.75 14.27
N ILE A 256 14.04 2.69 14.48
CA ILE A 256 14.26 4.14 14.32
C ILE A 256 14.47 4.74 15.70
#